data_AF-A0AA39D919-F1
#
_entry.id   AF-A0AA39D919-F1
#
_cell.length_a   1.000
_cell.length_b   1.000
_cell.length_c   1.000
_cell.angle_alpha   90.00
_cell.angle_beta   90.00
_cell.angle_gamma   90.00
#
_symmetry.space_group_name_H-M   'P 1'
#
loop_
_entity.id
_entity.type
_entity.pdbx_description
1 polymer ?
#
loop_
_entity_poly.entity_id
_entity_poly.type
_entity_poly.pdbx_seq_one_letter_code
_entity_poly.pdbx_strand_id
1 'polypeptide(L)'
;MNCTASNHLLFTTSPNLTLRGDRSPKQLLFFFCKIPTPSPNGNIPQTYQTRQNSVCGRVHSPHFCSSQDPIEKKTHVITEILVLFVFSLTLLCIRLLSNALLPDFPQRWRSLVAFSEEAEARVSAYPSHLWKAIVAYEDRRFFSHFGVDPVGIARAALSLSALGGGSTITQQLVKNTCLKNERTFSRKIVEMVLALTLERTISKWRILSLYMSKIYWGHGIYGVESASIFYFGKHPSLLCLGESALLAGIIPAPELRSPFRDCSRGKTFQARVLKRMVEVGFLDVETALLAVKQSLQPRINCPEYSDGILLQLSLPNKGLYWASKGKQGHVQLPIMEIWDWEKESKVWEVMEEMENWACRLSELKNNNFRLKLKGDESRRSL
;
A
#
# COMPACT_ATOMS: atom_id res chain seq x y z
N MET A 1 34.17 61.48 18.40
CA MET A 1 33.51 61.02 19.63
C MET A 1 32.98 59.61 19.38
N ASN A 2 33.68 58.63 19.96
CA ASN A 2 33.36 57.24 20.40
C ASN A 2 32.30 56.42 19.61
N CYS A 3 32.56 55.26 18.98
CA CYS A 3 33.16 53.95 19.36
C CYS A 3 32.45 53.17 20.48
N THR A 4 31.84 52.01 20.14
CA THR A 4 32.06 50.61 20.64
C THR A 4 30.89 49.70 20.21
N ALA A 5 31.07 48.67 19.35
CA ALA A 5 31.38 47.24 19.65
C ALA A 5 30.16 46.44 20.19
N SER A 6 29.87 45.16 19.95
CA SER A 6 30.29 44.01 19.10
C SER A 6 29.15 42.97 19.30
N ASN A 7 28.81 42.05 18.38
CA ASN A 7 29.42 40.74 18.33
C ASN A 7 28.97 39.94 17.09
N HIS A 8 30.00 39.31 16.49
CA HIS A 8 30.00 38.29 15.45
C HIS A 8 29.30 36.99 15.87
N LEU A 9 28.84 36.21 14.87
CA LEU A 9 29.46 34.90 14.53
C LEU A 9 28.82 34.31 13.26
N LEU A 10 29.62 34.27 12.20
CA LEU A 10 29.47 33.40 11.03
C LEU A 10 29.95 32.00 11.41
N PHE A 11 29.19 30.96 11.09
CA PHE A 11 29.73 29.61 10.94
C PHE A 11 29.21 28.98 9.65
N THR A 12 30.09 29.00 8.66
CA THR A 12 30.14 28.02 7.58
C THR A 12 30.68 26.72 8.17
N THR A 13 30.05 25.57 7.90
CA THR A 13 30.74 24.27 7.89
C THR A 13 29.84 23.20 7.26
N SER A 14 30.33 22.64 6.17
CA SER A 14 30.02 21.28 5.69
C SER A 14 30.18 20.24 6.81
N PRO A 15 29.54 19.08 6.71
CA PRO A 15 30.09 17.87 7.29
C PRO A 15 30.54 16.92 6.16
N ASN A 16 31.86 16.92 5.92
CA ASN A 16 32.56 15.68 5.58
C ASN A 16 32.53 14.81 6.84
N LEU A 17 31.86 13.65 6.78
CA LEU A 17 32.06 12.59 7.76
C LEU A 17 32.80 11.44 7.08
N THR A 18 34.10 11.40 7.36
CA THR A 18 35.02 10.31 7.15
C THR A 18 34.59 9.09 7.96
N LEU A 19 34.12 8.03 7.29
CA LEU A 19 34.07 6.68 7.85
C LEU A 19 35.28 5.89 7.33
N ARG A 20 36.34 5.84 8.14
CA ARG A 20 37.44 4.87 8.02
C ARG A 20 37.21 3.82 9.09
N GLY A 21 36.88 2.60 8.68
CA GLY A 21 36.55 1.51 9.61
C GLY A 21 36.00 0.28 8.91
N ASP A 22 36.80 -0.22 7.98
CA ASP A 22 36.86 -1.60 7.48
C ASP A 22 35.97 -2.63 8.21
N ARG A 23 34.88 -3.08 7.54
CA ARG A 23 34.43 -4.48 7.51
C ARG A 23 33.59 -4.71 6.26
N SER A 24 34.14 -5.46 5.32
CA SER A 24 33.37 -6.08 4.24
C SER A 24 32.27 -7.01 4.80
N PRO A 25 31.06 -7.01 4.21
CA PRO A 25 30.20 -8.18 4.24
C PRO A 25 30.07 -8.70 2.81
N LYS A 26 30.99 -9.59 2.45
CA LYS A 26 30.67 -10.65 1.49
C LYS A 26 29.58 -11.51 2.15
N GLN A 27 28.65 -11.99 1.33
CA GLN A 27 27.62 -13.01 1.62
C GLN A 27 26.27 -12.49 2.13
N LEU A 28 25.34 -12.34 1.19
CA LEU A 28 23.91 -12.47 1.44
C LEU A 28 23.28 -13.07 0.18
N LEU A 29 23.55 -14.35 -0.04
CA LEU A 29 23.01 -15.12 -1.14
C LEU A 29 23.01 -16.62 -0.79
N PHE A 30 22.42 -17.01 0.33
CA PHE A 30 22.05 -18.41 0.59
C PHE A 30 20.88 -18.47 1.55
N PHE A 31 19.67 -18.57 1.01
CA PHE A 31 18.48 -19.01 1.74
C PHE A 31 17.62 -19.84 0.79
N PHE A 32 18.12 -20.99 0.36
CA PHE A 32 17.34 -22.15 -0.06
C PHE A 32 18.20 -23.42 0.12
N CYS A 33 17.58 -24.49 0.60
CA CYS A 33 18.12 -25.83 0.90
C CYS A 33 19.04 -25.97 2.12
N LYS A 34 18.42 -26.33 3.26
CA LYS A 34 19.05 -27.05 4.36
C LYS A 34 18.91 -28.55 4.05
N ILE A 35 19.94 -29.17 3.49
CA ILE A 35 20.09 -30.64 3.41
C ILE A 35 21.34 -30.97 4.25
N PRO A 36 21.27 -31.88 5.24
CA PRO A 36 22.43 -32.19 6.06
C PRO A 36 23.40 -33.11 5.31
N THR A 37 24.67 -32.74 5.25
CA THR A 37 25.77 -33.63 4.89
C THR A 37 26.42 -34.19 6.16
N PRO A 38 26.86 -35.47 6.19
CA PRO A 38 27.58 -36.02 7.32
C PRO A 38 29.07 -35.64 7.25
N SER A 39 29.63 -35.23 8.39
CA SER A 39 31.06 -35.07 8.60
C SER A 39 31.68 -36.41 9.05
N PRO A 40 32.88 -36.78 8.60
CA PRO A 40 33.59 -37.97 9.06
C PRO A 40 34.48 -37.61 10.26
N ASN A 41 34.26 -38.23 11.42
CA ASN A 41 35.33 -38.57 12.35
C ASN A 41 34.84 -39.56 13.40
N GLY A 42 35.73 -40.51 13.69
CA GLY A 42 35.46 -41.78 14.34
C GLY A 42 35.02 -41.71 15.79
N ASN A 43 34.48 -42.84 16.25
CA ASN A 43 34.81 -43.44 17.54
C ASN A 43 34.45 -44.93 17.51
N ILE A 44 35.46 -45.74 17.83
CA ILE A 44 35.38 -47.17 18.13
C ILE A 44 34.65 -47.34 19.48
N PRO A 45 33.91 -48.44 19.69
CA PRO A 45 34.30 -49.29 20.81
C PRO A 45 34.31 -50.78 20.43
N GLN A 46 35.39 -51.45 20.86
CA GLN A 46 35.39 -52.89 21.08
C GLN A 46 34.42 -53.22 22.22
N THR A 47 33.69 -54.33 22.15
CA THR A 47 33.96 -55.53 22.98
C THR A 47 32.79 -56.55 23.05
N TYR A 48 33.21 -57.81 23.25
CA TYR A 48 32.56 -58.97 23.90
C TYR A 48 31.51 -59.86 23.17
N GLN A 49 32.06 -61.02 22.75
CA GLN A 49 31.74 -62.40 23.17
C GLN A 49 30.56 -63.22 22.58
N THR A 50 30.98 -64.38 22.04
CA THR A 50 30.41 -65.75 22.09
C THR A 50 29.09 -66.08 21.39
N ARG A 51 29.17 -66.98 20.38
CA ARG A 51 28.82 -68.41 20.55
C ARG A 51 29.22 -69.25 19.33
N GLN A 52 29.55 -70.51 19.62
CA GLN A 52 29.89 -71.59 18.72
C GLN A 52 28.69 -72.01 17.85
N ASN A 53 28.92 -72.43 16.60
CA ASN A 53 28.86 -73.86 16.22
C ASN A 53 29.09 -74.07 14.72
N SER A 54 29.83 -75.14 14.46
CA SER A 54 30.09 -75.79 13.18
C SER A 54 28.81 -76.19 12.44
N VAL A 55 28.73 -75.92 11.14
CA VAL A 55 28.31 -76.90 10.11
C VAL A 55 29.01 -76.55 8.80
N CYS A 56 29.77 -77.52 8.29
CA CYS A 56 30.29 -77.55 6.93
C CYS A 56 29.12 -77.65 5.95
N GLY A 57 28.84 -76.57 5.21
CA GLY A 57 27.83 -76.51 4.16
C GLY A 57 28.37 -75.72 2.98
N ARG A 58 29.05 -76.40 2.07
CA ARG A 58 29.45 -75.87 0.76
C ARG A 58 28.17 -75.65 -0.06
N VAL A 59 27.64 -74.44 -0.04
CA VAL A 59 26.62 -73.99 -0.98
C VAL A 59 27.22 -72.82 -1.76
N HIS A 60 27.46 -73.05 -3.05
CA HIS A 60 27.69 -72.00 -4.02
C HIS A 60 26.47 -71.08 -4.02
N SER A 61 26.59 -69.89 -3.44
CA SER A 61 25.72 -68.77 -3.80
C SER A 61 26.46 -67.92 -4.83
N PRO A 62 25.82 -67.54 -5.93
CA PRO A 62 26.45 -66.69 -6.92
C PRO A 62 26.70 -65.33 -6.28
N HIS A 63 27.92 -64.82 -6.46
CA HIS A 63 28.19 -63.41 -6.30
C HIS A 63 27.22 -62.65 -7.22
N PHE A 64 26.10 -62.16 -6.67
CA PHE A 64 25.37 -61.06 -7.30
C PHE A 64 26.21 -59.80 -7.04
N CYS A 65 27.30 -59.70 -7.79
CA CYS A 65 28.04 -58.46 -7.91
C CYS A 65 27.10 -57.53 -8.66
N SER A 66 26.37 -56.66 -7.94
CA SER A 66 25.76 -55.51 -8.57
C SER A 66 26.90 -54.59 -9.00
N SER A 67 27.54 -54.91 -10.12
CA SER A 67 28.34 -53.95 -10.87
C SER A 67 27.37 -52.88 -11.33
N GLN A 68 27.19 -51.83 -10.53
CA GLN A 68 26.76 -50.56 -11.10
C GLN A 68 27.82 -50.20 -12.13
N ASP A 69 27.47 -50.32 -13.41
CA ASP A 69 28.41 -50.12 -14.50
C ASP A 69 29.06 -48.74 -14.35
N PRO A 70 30.40 -48.62 -14.48
CA PRO A 70 31.09 -47.32 -14.40
C PRO A 70 30.57 -46.31 -15.42
N ILE A 71 29.89 -46.79 -16.46
CA ILE A 71 29.19 -46.00 -17.48
C ILE A 71 27.95 -45.32 -16.89
N GLU A 72 27.17 -46.01 -16.05
CA GLU A 72 25.93 -45.50 -15.45
C GLU A 72 26.21 -44.42 -14.39
N LYS A 73 27.29 -44.58 -13.58
CA LYS A 73 27.75 -43.49 -12.69
C LYS A 73 28.23 -42.26 -13.45
N LYS A 74 28.89 -42.45 -14.60
CA LYS A 74 29.43 -41.35 -15.41
C LYS A 74 28.33 -40.55 -16.10
N THR A 75 27.24 -41.20 -16.53
CA THR A 75 26.08 -40.51 -17.11
C THR A 75 25.32 -39.69 -16.06
N HIS A 76 25.17 -40.19 -14.83
CA HIS A 76 24.57 -39.44 -13.71
C HIS A 76 25.34 -38.15 -13.36
N VAL A 77 26.67 -38.21 -13.31
CA VAL A 77 27.48 -37.01 -13.03
C VAL A 77 27.36 -35.97 -14.14
N ILE A 78 27.30 -36.39 -15.40
CA ILE A 78 27.15 -35.47 -16.54
C ILE A 78 25.77 -34.81 -16.53
N THR A 79 24.70 -35.56 -16.25
CA THR A 79 23.35 -35.01 -16.18
C THR A 79 23.20 -34.02 -15.02
N GLU A 80 23.77 -34.30 -13.85
CA GLU A 80 23.79 -33.35 -12.73
C GLU A 80 24.51 -32.04 -13.07
N ILE A 81 25.70 -32.14 -13.69
CA ILE A 81 26.46 -30.96 -14.13
C ILE A 81 25.66 -30.16 -15.16
N LEU A 82 25.01 -30.83 -16.11
CA LEU A 82 24.19 -30.18 -17.13
C LEU A 82 22.97 -29.46 -16.51
N VAL A 83 22.30 -30.10 -15.55
CA VAL A 83 21.18 -29.50 -14.82
C VAL A 83 21.64 -28.27 -14.05
N LEU A 84 22.76 -28.34 -13.33
CA LEU A 84 23.32 -27.19 -12.60
C LEU A 84 23.77 -26.07 -13.54
N PHE A 85 24.32 -26.41 -14.70
CA PHE A 85 24.73 -25.43 -15.72
C PHE A 85 23.52 -24.70 -16.31
N VAL A 86 22.48 -25.43 -16.70
CA VAL A 86 21.22 -24.84 -17.19
C VAL A 86 20.56 -23.99 -16.11
N PHE A 87 20.56 -24.45 -14.85
CA PHE A 87 20.04 -23.68 -13.73
C PHE A 87 20.85 -22.38 -13.47
N SER A 88 22.17 -22.46 -13.53
CA SER A 88 23.04 -21.28 -13.40
C SER A 88 22.83 -20.30 -14.57
N LEU A 89 22.74 -20.79 -15.80
CA LEU A 89 22.52 -19.99 -16.99
C LEU A 89 21.15 -19.32 -16.96
N THR A 90 20.11 -20.03 -16.52
CA THR A 90 18.75 -19.44 -16.36
C THR A 90 18.74 -18.36 -15.29
N LEU A 91 19.39 -18.56 -14.14
CA LEU A 91 19.54 -17.50 -13.12
C LEU A 91 20.33 -16.29 -13.65
N LEU A 92 21.39 -16.52 -14.43
CA LEU A 92 22.16 -15.47 -15.07
C LEU A 92 21.30 -14.69 -16.08
N CYS A 93 20.55 -15.39 -16.93
CA CYS A 93 19.61 -14.80 -17.89
C CYS A 93 18.53 -13.99 -17.18
N ILE A 94 17.93 -14.50 -16.10
CA ILE A 94 16.94 -13.77 -15.29
C ILE A 94 17.56 -12.50 -14.73
N ARG A 95 18.80 -12.56 -14.21
CA ARG A 95 19.48 -11.41 -13.63
C ARG A 95 19.82 -10.34 -14.67
N LEU A 96 20.32 -10.76 -15.84
CA LEU A 96 20.60 -9.87 -16.97
C LEU A 96 19.31 -9.24 -17.52
N LEU A 97 18.25 -10.04 -17.70
CA LEU A 97 16.95 -9.59 -18.16
C LEU A 97 16.29 -8.63 -17.15
N SER A 98 16.36 -8.92 -15.85
CA SER A 98 15.82 -8.04 -14.81
C SER A 98 16.54 -6.69 -14.77
N ASN A 99 17.87 -6.69 -14.95
CA ASN A 99 18.65 -5.45 -15.01
C ASN A 99 18.34 -4.66 -16.29
N ALA A 100 18.08 -5.32 -17.41
CA ALA A 100 17.71 -4.67 -18.66
C ALA A 100 16.28 -4.08 -18.60
N LEU A 101 15.32 -4.82 -18.03
CA LEU A 101 13.92 -4.39 -17.95
C LEU A 101 13.68 -3.35 -16.85
N LEU A 102 14.41 -3.43 -15.73
CA LEU A 102 14.19 -2.63 -14.53
C LEU A 102 15.54 -2.22 -13.88
N PRO A 103 16.35 -1.37 -14.54
CA PRO A 103 17.71 -1.04 -14.10
C PRO A 103 17.76 -0.40 -12.70
N ASP A 104 16.77 0.43 -12.35
CA ASP A 104 16.72 1.14 -11.05
C ASP A 104 16.00 0.35 -9.94
N PHE A 105 15.37 -0.78 -10.27
CA PHE A 105 14.47 -1.47 -9.33
C PHE A 105 15.14 -1.88 -8.02
N PRO A 106 16.36 -2.46 -8.01
CA PRO A 106 17.01 -2.83 -6.75
C PRO A 106 17.21 -1.65 -5.81
N GLN A 107 17.54 -0.48 -6.35
CA GLN A 107 17.71 0.73 -5.56
C GLN A 107 16.38 1.23 -5.02
N ARG A 108 15.35 1.34 -5.88
CA ARG A 108 13.99 1.76 -5.48
C ARG A 108 13.40 0.83 -4.41
N TRP A 109 13.60 -0.48 -4.55
CA TRP A 109 13.16 -1.47 -3.58
C TRP A 109 13.84 -1.29 -2.22
N ARG A 110 15.17 -1.18 -2.19
CA ARG A 110 15.91 -0.95 -0.93
C ARG A 110 15.48 0.35 -0.26
N SER A 111 15.35 1.44 -1.02
CA SER A 111 14.86 2.71 -0.49
C SER A 111 13.44 2.61 0.06
N LEU A 112 12.54 1.86 -0.60
CA LEU A 112 11.17 1.65 -0.13
C LEU A 112 11.14 0.89 1.20
N VAL A 113 11.90 -0.20 1.30
CA VAL A 113 11.96 -1.02 2.51
C VAL A 113 12.61 -0.25 3.67
N ALA A 114 13.69 0.49 3.41
CA ALA A 114 14.35 1.32 4.42
C ALA A 114 13.43 2.43 4.95
N PHE A 115 12.65 3.06 4.07
CA PHE A 115 11.70 4.11 4.44
C PHE A 115 10.47 3.58 5.22
N SER A 116 10.23 2.27 5.21
CA SER A 116 9.01 1.68 5.78
C SER A 116 8.87 1.90 7.29
N GLU A 117 9.99 1.92 8.03
CA GLU A 117 9.99 2.10 9.47
C GLU A 117 9.65 3.55 9.85
N GLU A 118 10.21 4.50 9.12
CA GLU A 118 9.91 5.93 9.30
C GLU A 118 8.45 6.24 8.95
N ALA A 119 7.92 5.63 7.88
CA ALA A 119 6.52 5.78 7.50
C ALA A 119 5.57 5.23 8.58
N GLU A 120 5.87 4.06 9.14
CA GLU A 120 5.09 3.45 10.24
C GLU A 120 5.11 4.34 11.48
N ALA A 121 6.28 4.86 11.87
CA ALA A 121 6.41 5.78 13.00
C ALA A 121 5.53 7.02 12.83
N ARG A 122 5.53 7.64 11.64
CA ARG A 122 4.70 8.82 11.34
C ARG A 122 3.20 8.51 11.34
N VAL A 123 2.79 7.47 10.61
CA VAL A 123 1.38 7.13 10.43
C VAL A 123 0.74 6.58 11.69
N SER A 124 1.52 5.95 12.59
CA SER A 124 1.02 5.44 13.86
C SER A 124 0.42 6.53 14.77
N ALA A 125 0.85 7.79 14.61
CA ALA A 125 0.33 8.93 15.35
C ALA A 125 -1.00 9.48 14.80
N TYR A 126 -1.46 8.99 13.64
CA TYR A 126 -2.68 9.47 13.00
C TYR A 126 -3.92 8.76 13.55
N PRO A 127 -5.08 9.43 13.54
CA PRO A 127 -6.31 8.88 14.08
C PRO A 127 -6.75 7.62 13.33
N SER A 128 -7.32 6.67 14.06
CA SER A 128 -7.62 5.35 13.49
C SER A 128 -8.65 5.38 12.37
N HIS A 129 -9.54 6.36 12.38
CA HIS A 129 -10.57 6.53 11.35
C HIS A 129 -9.98 6.84 9.97
N LEU A 130 -8.76 7.38 9.88
CA LEU A 130 -8.10 7.76 8.64
C LEU A 130 -7.65 6.52 7.85
N TRP A 131 -6.85 5.67 8.47
CA TRP A 131 -6.42 4.44 7.82
C TRP A 131 -7.61 3.48 7.61
N LYS A 132 -8.59 3.46 8.52
CA LYS A 132 -9.82 2.67 8.36
C LYS A 132 -10.64 3.14 7.15
N ALA A 133 -10.77 4.44 6.93
CA ALA A 133 -11.45 4.99 5.77
C ALA A 133 -10.77 4.58 4.47
N ILE A 134 -9.44 4.67 4.41
CA ILE A 134 -8.64 4.25 3.25
C ILE A 134 -8.80 2.76 3.00
N VAL A 135 -8.62 1.92 4.01
CA VAL A 135 -8.76 0.45 3.88
C VAL A 135 -10.18 0.06 3.48
N ALA A 136 -11.21 0.62 4.10
CA ALA A 136 -12.60 0.31 3.77
C ALA A 136 -12.94 0.67 2.31
N TYR A 137 -12.36 1.77 1.81
CA TYR A 137 -12.66 2.26 0.47
C TYR A 137 -11.82 1.61 -0.62
N GLU A 138 -10.50 1.49 -0.44
CA GLU A 138 -9.58 0.96 -1.45
C GLU A 138 -9.53 -0.57 -1.45
N ASP A 139 -9.45 -1.17 -0.27
CA ASP A 139 -9.11 -2.58 -0.12
C ASP A 139 -9.65 -3.16 1.19
N ARG A 140 -10.98 -3.39 1.21
CA ARG A 140 -11.70 -3.82 2.42
C ARG A 140 -11.20 -5.14 3.05
N ARG A 141 -10.38 -5.91 2.34
CA ARG A 141 -9.79 -7.17 2.83
C ARG A 141 -8.28 -7.11 2.94
N PHE A 142 -7.72 -5.91 2.99
CA PHE A 142 -6.28 -5.67 3.06
C PHE A 142 -5.57 -6.56 4.08
N PHE A 143 -6.14 -6.71 5.28
CA PHE A 143 -5.56 -7.52 6.36
C PHE A 143 -5.80 -9.03 6.23
N SER A 144 -6.69 -9.46 5.33
CA SER A 144 -7.06 -10.87 5.15
C SER A 144 -6.35 -11.57 4.00
N HIS A 145 -5.93 -10.82 2.97
CA HIS A 145 -5.22 -11.40 1.83
C HIS A 145 -3.71 -11.13 1.92
N PHE A 146 -2.92 -11.73 1.04
CA PHE A 146 -1.45 -11.61 1.05
C PHE A 146 -0.99 -10.95 -0.25
N GLY A 147 -1.11 -9.62 -0.37
CA GLY A 147 -0.71 -8.85 -1.56
C GLY A 147 -1.67 -8.90 -2.75
N VAL A 148 -2.32 -10.02 -3.01
CA VAL A 148 -3.30 -10.19 -4.09
C VAL A 148 -4.61 -10.69 -3.49
N ASP A 149 -5.74 -10.18 -3.97
CA ASP A 149 -7.08 -10.58 -3.53
C ASP A 149 -7.81 -11.39 -4.64
N PRO A 150 -7.73 -12.73 -4.64
CA PRO A 150 -8.37 -13.56 -5.66
C PRO A 150 -9.88 -13.36 -5.73
N VAL A 151 -10.53 -13.18 -4.58
CA VAL A 151 -11.99 -12.97 -4.54
C VAL A 151 -12.33 -11.54 -5.00
N GLY A 152 -11.42 -10.58 -4.81
CA GLY A 152 -11.56 -9.21 -5.32
C GLY A 152 -11.45 -9.18 -6.84
N ILE A 153 -10.49 -9.94 -7.39
CA ILE A 153 -10.31 -10.16 -8.82
C ILE A 153 -11.53 -10.85 -9.42
N ALA A 154 -12.00 -11.95 -8.83
CA ALA A 154 -13.18 -12.67 -9.31
C ALA A 154 -14.43 -11.77 -9.32
N ARG A 155 -14.64 -10.98 -8.26
CA ARG A 155 -15.74 -10.00 -8.20
C ARG A 155 -15.63 -8.95 -9.30
N ALA A 156 -14.43 -8.40 -9.51
CA ALA A 156 -14.20 -7.41 -10.55
C ALA A 156 -14.50 -7.98 -11.94
N ALA A 157 -14.07 -9.21 -12.22
CA ALA A 157 -14.36 -9.91 -13.47
C ALA A 157 -15.87 -10.14 -13.70
N LEU A 158 -16.59 -10.60 -12.66
CA LEU A 158 -18.03 -10.87 -12.75
C LEU A 158 -18.89 -9.61 -12.86
N SER A 159 -18.43 -8.49 -12.30
CA SER A 159 -19.18 -7.23 -12.34
C SER A 159 -19.16 -6.52 -13.70
N LEU A 160 -18.45 -7.07 -14.71
CA LEU A 160 -18.10 -6.44 -16.00
C LEU A 160 -17.63 -4.97 -15.89
N SER A 161 -17.27 -4.55 -14.69
CA SER A 161 -16.86 -3.21 -14.38
C SER A 161 -15.38 -3.13 -14.74
N ALA A 162 -15.12 -2.87 -16.02
CA ALA A 162 -13.77 -2.72 -16.59
C ALA A 162 -12.95 -1.57 -15.97
N LEU A 163 -13.56 -0.79 -15.08
CA LEU A 163 -12.98 0.38 -14.42
C LEU A 163 -12.69 0.06 -12.95
N GLY A 164 -11.56 -0.62 -12.72
CA GLY A 164 -10.77 -0.49 -11.49
C GLY A 164 -11.46 -0.84 -10.17
N GLY A 165 -11.51 -2.12 -9.81
CA GLY A 165 -11.96 -2.54 -8.47
C GLY A 165 -11.25 -3.76 -7.88
N GLY A 166 -10.33 -4.39 -8.62
CA GLY A 166 -9.65 -5.62 -8.18
C GLY A 166 -8.21 -5.45 -7.72
N SER A 167 -7.65 -4.22 -7.73
CA SER A 167 -6.26 -4.00 -7.32
C SER A 167 -6.15 -3.71 -5.83
N THR A 168 -5.25 -4.40 -5.14
CA THR A 168 -5.00 -4.24 -3.70
C THR A 168 -4.14 -3.02 -3.41
N ILE A 169 -4.15 -2.55 -2.15
CA ILE A 169 -3.25 -1.48 -1.69
C ILE A 169 -1.79 -1.82 -1.98
N THR A 170 -1.37 -3.07 -1.74
CA THR A 170 0.01 -3.53 -1.98
C THR A 170 0.37 -3.47 -3.46
N GLN A 171 -0.53 -3.88 -4.36
CA GLN A 171 -0.31 -3.76 -5.80
C GLN A 171 -0.21 -2.31 -6.25
N GLN A 172 -1.09 -1.44 -5.73
CA GLN A 172 -1.06 -0.02 -6.05
C GLN A 172 0.26 0.63 -5.59
N LEU A 173 0.74 0.29 -4.39
CA LEU A 173 2.02 0.76 -3.86
C LEU A 173 3.17 0.38 -4.80
N VAL A 174 3.31 -0.91 -5.12
CA VAL A 174 4.35 -1.43 -6.02
C VAL A 174 4.28 -0.76 -7.39
N LYS A 175 3.08 -0.63 -7.96
CA LYS A 175 2.85 0.02 -9.25
C LYS A 175 3.39 1.44 -9.27
N ASN A 176 3.17 2.19 -8.19
CA ASN A 176 3.53 3.61 -8.11
C ASN A 176 5.00 3.84 -7.73
N THR A 177 5.64 2.93 -6.98
CA THR A 177 7.01 3.13 -6.48
C THR A 177 8.08 2.41 -7.30
N CYS A 178 7.76 1.24 -7.84
CA CYS A 178 8.76 0.33 -8.40
C CYS A 178 8.70 0.18 -9.92
N LEU A 179 7.57 0.53 -10.56
CA LEU A 179 7.34 0.26 -11.98
C LEU A 179 7.14 1.53 -12.79
N LYS A 180 7.56 1.50 -14.07
CA LYS A 180 7.28 2.56 -15.06
C LYS A 180 5.84 2.50 -15.54
N ASN A 181 5.27 3.63 -15.95
CA ASN A 181 3.83 3.78 -16.19
C ASN A 181 3.31 3.23 -17.54
N GLU A 182 3.61 1.97 -17.86
CA GLU A 182 3.16 1.29 -19.09
C GLU A 182 1.90 0.45 -18.83
N ARG A 183 0.92 0.43 -19.75
CA ARG A 183 -0.33 -0.34 -19.57
C ARG A 183 -0.28 -1.67 -20.32
N THR A 184 0.46 -2.64 -19.79
CA THR A 184 0.58 -3.98 -20.38
C THR A 184 0.13 -5.09 -19.42
N PHE A 185 -0.39 -6.19 -19.96
CA PHE A 185 -0.78 -7.35 -19.15
C PHE A 185 0.43 -7.98 -18.45
N SER A 186 1.58 -8.00 -19.12
CA SER A 186 2.86 -8.45 -18.54
C SER A 186 3.24 -7.62 -17.32
N ARG A 187 3.10 -6.29 -17.36
CA ARG A 187 3.30 -5.43 -16.17
C ARG A 187 2.37 -5.81 -15.03
N LYS A 188 1.11 -6.15 -15.33
CA LYS A 188 0.15 -6.54 -14.29
C LYS A 188 0.57 -7.81 -13.55
N ILE A 189 1.14 -8.79 -14.25
CA ILE A 189 1.71 -10.00 -13.62
C ILE A 189 2.90 -9.62 -12.74
N VAL A 190 3.78 -8.74 -13.22
CA VAL A 190 4.92 -8.23 -12.43
C VAL A 190 4.45 -7.51 -11.16
N GLU A 191 3.40 -6.70 -11.22
CA GLU A 191 2.79 -6.07 -10.04
C GLU A 191 2.33 -7.12 -9.01
N MET A 192 1.69 -8.20 -9.47
CA MET A 192 1.21 -9.27 -8.58
C MET A 192 2.37 -9.99 -7.89
N VAL A 193 3.41 -10.37 -8.65
CA VAL A 193 4.59 -11.05 -8.10
C VAL A 193 5.32 -10.15 -7.09
N LEU A 194 5.53 -8.88 -7.43
CA LEU A 194 6.19 -7.93 -6.55
C LEU A 194 5.35 -7.60 -5.30
N ALA A 195 4.02 -7.52 -5.41
CA ALA A 195 3.15 -7.33 -4.26
C ALA A 195 3.26 -8.52 -3.28
N LEU A 196 3.28 -9.75 -3.80
CA LEU A 196 3.49 -10.96 -3.00
C LEU A 196 4.86 -10.97 -2.31
N THR A 197 5.90 -10.51 -3.00
CA THR A 197 7.25 -10.39 -2.43
C THR A 197 7.31 -9.32 -1.34
N LEU A 198 6.62 -8.19 -1.53
CA LEU A 198 6.61 -7.10 -0.56
C LEU A 198 5.95 -7.52 0.76
N GLU A 199 4.85 -8.27 0.66
CA GLU A 199 4.10 -8.80 1.82
C GLU A 199 4.88 -9.86 2.61
N ARG A 200 5.87 -10.51 1.99
CA ARG A 200 6.82 -11.37 2.69
C ARG A 200 7.95 -10.59 3.36
N THR A 201 8.22 -9.37 2.89
CA THR A 201 9.38 -8.58 3.30
C THR A 201 9.06 -7.64 4.46
N ILE A 202 7.88 -7.02 4.45
CA ILE A 202 7.46 -6.04 5.46
C ILE A 202 6.02 -6.31 5.93
N SER A 203 5.69 -5.85 7.13
CA SER A 203 4.37 -6.06 7.74
C SER A 203 3.25 -5.31 7.02
N LYS A 204 2.00 -5.77 7.20
CA LYS A 204 0.79 -5.09 6.71
C LYS A 204 0.72 -3.62 7.12
N TRP A 205 1.06 -3.33 8.37
CA TRP A 205 1.07 -1.97 8.90
C TRP A 205 2.11 -1.08 8.22
N ARG A 206 3.32 -1.59 7.97
CA ARG A 206 4.34 -0.88 7.20
C ARG A 206 3.92 -0.63 5.76
N ILE A 207 3.28 -1.61 5.10
CA ILE A 207 2.76 -1.46 3.74
C ILE A 207 1.70 -0.36 3.68
N LEU A 208 0.74 -0.37 4.61
CA LEU A 208 -0.31 0.64 4.68
C LEU A 208 0.27 2.04 4.95
N SER A 209 1.26 2.13 5.84
CA SER A 209 1.92 3.39 6.18
C SER A 209 2.73 3.95 5.00
N LEU A 210 3.43 3.09 4.27
CA LEU A 210 4.11 3.44 3.01
C LEU A 210 3.12 3.94 1.96
N TYR A 211 1.99 3.24 1.81
CA TYR A 211 0.94 3.62 0.88
C TYR A 211 0.42 5.03 1.21
N MET A 212 0.01 5.27 2.45
CA MET A 212 -0.47 6.58 2.91
C MET A 212 0.57 7.69 2.71
N SER A 213 1.86 7.37 2.88
CA SER A 213 2.96 8.33 2.76
C SER A 213 3.35 8.66 1.31
N LYS A 214 3.01 7.80 0.35
CA LYS A 214 3.47 7.93 -1.05
C LYS A 214 2.36 8.05 -2.08
N ILE A 215 1.12 7.72 -1.74
CA ILE A 215 0.01 7.78 -2.68
C ILE A 215 -0.23 9.21 -3.16
N TYR A 216 -0.65 9.33 -4.43
CA TYR A 216 -0.98 10.59 -5.06
C TYR A 216 -2.38 11.03 -4.67
N TRP A 217 -2.53 12.28 -4.23
CA TRP A 217 -3.79 12.85 -3.77
C TRP A 217 -4.36 13.92 -4.71
N GLY A 218 -3.71 14.18 -5.86
CA GLY A 218 -4.11 15.22 -6.81
C GLY A 218 -3.28 16.49 -6.66
N HIS A 219 -3.30 17.38 -7.66
CA HIS A 219 -2.62 18.68 -7.62
C HIS A 219 -1.11 18.63 -7.33
N GLY A 220 -0.42 17.57 -7.78
CA GLY A 220 1.00 17.39 -7.49
C GLY A 220 1.29 16.96 -6.04
N ILE A 221 0.27 16.69 -5.22
CA ILE A 221 0.41 16.36 -3.81
C ILE A 221 0.56 14.85 -3.61
N TYR A 222 1.63 14.48 -2.91
CA TYR A 222 1.94 13.10 -2.53
C TYR A 222 2.04 12.98 -1.02
N GLY A 223 1.49 11.89 -0.49
CA GLY A 223 1.48 11.59 0.93
C GLY A 223 0.37 12.29 1.72
N VAL A 224 -0.15 11.58 2.72
CA VAL A 224 -1.32 11.99 3.50
C VAL A 224 -1.09 13.27 4.32
N GLU A 225 0.15 13.51 4.75
CA GLU A 225 0.53 14.71 5.49
C GLU A 225 0.37 15.97 4.63
N SER A 226 1.01 15.96 3.46
CA SER A 226 0.87 17.01 2.46
C SER A 226 -0.59 17.20 2.03
N ALA A 227 -1.34 16.10 1.85
CA ALA A 227 -2.75 16.16 1.47
C ALA A 227 -3.64 16.79 2.55
N SER A 228 -3.44 16.43 3.82
CA SER A 228 -4.19 17.01 4.94
C SER A 228 -3.96 18.52 5.05
N ILE A 229 -2.71 18.96 4.90
CA ILE A 229 -2.35 20.39 4.91
C ILE A 229 -2.92 21.11 3.70
N PHE A 230 -2.84 20.49 2.52
CA PHE A 230 -3.35 21.07 1.28
C PHE A 230 -4.87 21.24 1.29
N TYR A 231 -5.61 20.18 1.62
CA TYR A 231 -7.07 20.19 1.56
C TYR A 231 -7.72 20.87 2.77
N PHE A 232 -7.15 20.76 3.97
CA PHE A 232 -7.79 21.21 5.21
C PHE A 232 -6.93 22.16 6.06
N GLY A 233 -5.67 22.39 5.71
CA GLY A 233 -4.76 23.22 6.52
C GLY A 233 -4.43 22.63 7.89
N LYS A 234 -4.61 21.31 8.05
CA LYS A 234 -4.45 20.61 9.34
C LYS A 234 -3.36 19.57 9.27
N HIS A 235 -2.69 19.33 10.40
CA HIS A 235 -1.88 18.14 10.58
C HIS A 235 -2.80 16.89 10.56
N PRO A 236 -2.40 15.74 9.97
CA PRO A 236 -3.28 14.58 9.86
C PRO A 236 -3.83 14.05 11.18
N SER A 237 -3.10 14.25 12.29
CA SER A 237 -3.56 13.87 13.63
C SER A 237 -4.83 14.60 14.08
N LEU A 238 -5.15 15.75 13.46
CA LEU A 238 -6.28 16.62 13.79
C LEU A 238 -7.47 16.44 12.83
N LEU A 239 -7.38 15.51 11.87
CA LEU A 239 -8.47 15.26 10.95
C LEU A 239 -9.66 14.66 11.67
N CYS A 240 -10.86 15.15 11.39
CA CYS A 240 -12.08 14.49 11.83
C CYS A 240 -12.41 13.28 10.94
N LEU A 241 -13.40 12.49 11.36
CA LEU A 241 -13.88 11.34 10.60
C LEU A 241 -14.40 11.75 9.21
N GLY A 242 -15.13 12.85 9.13
CA GLY A 242 -15.68 13.36 7.86
C GLY A 242 -14.59 13.78 6.87
N GLU A 243 -13.57 14.51 7.34
CA GLU A 243 -12.41 14.92 6.53
C GLU A 243 -11.61 13.70 6.06
N SER A 244 -11.39 12.73 6.95
CA SER A 244 -10.71 11.47 6.63
C SER A 244 -11.45 10.66 5.57
N ALA A 245 -12.78 10.58 5.67
CA ALA A 245 -13.61 9.91 4.67
C ALA A 245 -13.59 10.64 3.32
N LEU A 246 -13.61 11.98 3.32
CA LEU A 246 -13.49 12.75 2.09
C LEU A 246 -12.13 12.51 1.43
N LEU A 247 -11.03 12.59 2.17
CA LEU A 247 -9.69 12.30 1.65
C LEU A 247 -9.65 10.91 1.02
N ALA A 248 -10.05 9.87 1.75
CA ALA A 248 -10.06 8.50 1.22
C ALA A 248 -10.87 8.38 -0.09
N GLY A 249 -11.96 9.15 -0.24
CA GLY A 249 -12.78 9.19 -1.45
C GLY A 249 -12.09 9.75 -2.69
N ILE A 250 -11.03 10.57 -2.50
CA ILE A 250 -10.25 11.20 -3.58
C ILE A 250 -9.35 10.17 -4.28
N ILE A 251 -8.78 9.22 -3.53
CA ILE A 251 -7.68 8.33 -3.97
C ILE A 251 -7.91 7.65 -5.33
N PRO A 252 -9.09 7.07 -5.65
CA PRO A 252 -9.24 6.37 -6.94
C PRO A 252 -9.13 7.26 -8.17
N ALA A 253 -9.44 8.55 -8.06
CA ALA A 253 -9.39 9.48 -9.18
C ALA A 253 -9.11 10.89 -8.67
N PRO A 254 -7.85 11.17 -8.27
CA PRO A 254 -7.55 12.34 -7.44
C PRO A 254 -7.89 13.69 -8.09
N GLU A 255 -7.60 13.83 -9.40
CA GLU A 255 -7.93 15.04 -10.17
C GLU A 255 -9.43 15.22 -10.41
N LEU A 256 -10.17 14.12 -10.59
CA LEU A 256 -11.59 14.17 -10.91
C LEU A 256 -12.45 14.34 -9.66
N ARG A 257 -11.99 13.81 -8.53
CA ARG A 257 -12.72 13.78 -7.25
C ARG A 257 -12.27 14.84 -6.26
N SER A 258 -11.34 15.70 -6.67
CA SER A 258 -10.92 16.85 -5.88
C SER A 258 -12.12 17.75 -5.54
N PRO A 259 -12.33 18.13 -4.27
CA PRO A 259 -13.39 19.05 -3.87
C PRO A 259 -13.24 20.45 -4.50
N PHE A 260 -12.03 20.83 -4.90
CA PHE A 260 -11.78 22.09 -5.62
C PHE A 260 -12.33 22.10 -7.04
N ARG A 261 -12.54 20.93 -7.65
CA ARG A 261 -13.16 20.83 -8.97
C ARG A 261 -14.68 20.85 -8.86
N ASP A 262 -15.21 20.15 -7.87
CA ASP A 262 -16.65 20.07 -7.61
C ASP A 262 -16.88 19.68 -6.13
N CYS A 263 -17.33 20.65 -5.34
CA CYS A 263 -17.59 20.46 -3.92
C CYS A 263 -18.71 19.43 -3.66
N SER A 264 -19.73 19.39 -4.52
CA SER A 264 -20.86 18.46 -4.38
C SER A 264 -20.41 17.01 -4.53
N ARG A 265 -19.51 16.74 -5.49
CA ARG A 265 -18.88 15.42 -5.68
C ARG A 265 -18.08 14.98 -4.47
N GLY A 266 -17.35 15.91 -3.83
CA GLY A 266 -16.60 15.62 -2.61
C GLY A 266 -17.48 15.00 -1.53
N LYS A 267 -18.69 15.55 -1.35
CA LYS A 267 -19.69 15.03 -0.40
C LYS A 267 -20.21 13.65 -0.79
N THR A 268 -20.52 13.44 -2.07
CA THR A 268 -20.95 12.12 -2.57
C THR A 268 -19.91 11.04 -2.29
N PHE A 269 -18.62 11.33 -2.52
CA PHE A 269 -17.56 10.36 -2.25
C PHE A 269 -17.33 10.15 -0.76
N GLN A 270 -17.40 11.21 0.06
CA GLN A 270 -17.38 11.10 1.52
C GLN A 270 -18.45 10.11 2.01
N ALA A 271 -19.71 10.29 1.58
CA ALA A 271 -20.82 9.41 1.97
C ALA A 271 -20.58 7.96 1.52
N ARG A 272 -20.03 7.74 0.32
CA ARG A 272 -19.66 6.39 -0.16
C ARG A 272 -18.58 5.74 0.70
N VAL A 273 -17.57 6.48 1.16
CA VAL A 273 -16.56 5.96 2.09
C VAL A 273 -17.19 5.57 3.41
N LEU A 274 -18.01 6.45 4.00
CA LEU A 274 -18.69 6.18 5.27
C LEU A 274 -19.59 4.94 5.19
N LYS A 275 -20.36 4.78 4.11
CA LYS A 275 -21.16 3.56 3.84
C LYS A 275 -20.27 2.32 3.84
N ARG A 276 -19.13 2.34 3.14
CA ARG A 276 -18.18 1.22 3.13
C ARG A 276 -17.56 0.95 4.50
N MET A 277 -17.25 1.98 5.29
CA MET A 277 -16.73 1.82 6.65
C MET A 277 -17.74 1.08 7.55
N VAL A 278 -19.04 1.36 7.39
CA VAL A 278 -20.09 0.63 8.09
C VAL A 278 -20.21 -0.80 7.60
N GLU A 279 -20.18 -1.03 6.28
CA GLU A 279 -20.27 -2.37 5.68
C GLU A 279 -19.16 -3.32 6.15
N VAL A 280 -17.94 -2.79 6.39
CA VAL A 280 -16.82 -3.58 6.90
C VAL A 280 -16.75 -3.63 8.44
N GLY A 281 -17.65 -2.94 9.14
CA GLY A 281 -17.72 -2.92 10.60
C GLY A 281 -16.71 -2.00 11.29
N PHE A 282 -16.12 -1.03 10.58
CA PHE A 282 -15.20 -0.04 11.15
C PHE A 282 -15.90 1.16 11.78
N LEU A 283 -17.18 1.34 11.48
CA LEU A 283 -17.99 2.48 11.90
C LEU A 283 -19.42 2.03 12.16
N ASP A 284 -20.08 2.60 13.15
CA ASP A 284 -21.51 2.41 13.36
C ASP A 284 -22.36 3.34 12.45
N VAL A 285 -23.63 2.99 12.26
CA VAL A 285 -24.53 3.73 11.35
C VAL A 285 -24.79 5.15 11.84
N GLU A 286 -24.93 5.34 13.16
CA GLU A 286 -25.30 6.63 13.76
C GLU A 286 -24.16 7.64 13.62
N THR A 287 -22.93 7.24 13.95
CA THR A 287 -21.71 8.02 13.76
C THR A 287 -21.49 8.35 12.28
N ALA A 288 -21.81 7.41 11.37
CA ALA A 288 -21.74 7.68 9.93
C ALA A 288 -22.73 8.80 9.52
N LEU A 289 -23.95 8.79 10.04
CA LEU A 289 -24.95 9.84 9.79
C LEU A 289 -24.53 11.19 10.39
N LEU A 290 -23.93 11.20 11.58
CA LEU A 290 -23.39 12.43 12.16
C LEU A 290 -22.23 12.99 11.34
N ALA A 291 -21.32 12.11 10.88
CA ALA A 291 -20.17 12.51 10.08
C ALA A 291 -20.53 13.04 8.69
N VAL A 292 -21.60 12.52 8.06
CA VAL A 292 -22.07 13.07 6.77
C VAL A 292 -22.76 14.42 6.95
N LYS A 293 -23.44 14.67 8.07
CA LYS A 293 -24.06 15.98 8.37
C LYS A 293 -23.05 17.08 8.68
N GLN A 294 -21.84 16.70 9.10
CA GLN A 294 -20.79 17.67 9.38
C GLN A 294 -20.45 18.49 8.12
N SER A 295 -20.53 19.82 8.24
CA SER A 295 -20.02 20.73 7.22
C SER A 295 -18.51 20.61 7.15
N LEU A 296 -17.98 20.33 5.95
CA LEU A 296 -16.56 20.27 5.68
C LEU A 296 -16.18 21.56 4.98
N GLN A 297 -15.11 22.21 5.45
CA GLN A 297 -14.55 23.40 4.80
C GLN A 297 -13.18 23.06 4.23
N PRO A 298 -13.10 22.53 2.99
CA PRO A 298 -11.85 22.47 2.25
C PRO A 298 -11.26 23.88 2.12
N ARG A 299 -9.94 23.99 2.03
CA ARG A 299 -9.27 25.27 1.81
C ARG A 299 -9.49 25.73 0.36
N ILE A 300 -10.61 26.39 0.08
CA ILE A 300 -11.00 26.82 -1.28
C ILE A 300 -10.04 27.89 -1.84
N ASN A 301 -9.30 28.61 -1.00
CA ASN A 301 -8.28 29.58 -1.41
C ASN A 301 -6.92 28.89 -1.67
N CYS A 302 -6.83 28.12 -2.74
CA CYS A 302 -5.54 27.81 -3.38
C CYS A 302 -5.45 28.67 -4.66
N PRO A 303 -4.34 29.40 -4.89
CA PRO A 303 -4.19 30.19 -6.10
C PRO A 303 -4.31 29.26 -7.30
N GLU A 304 -5.26 29.56 -8.18
CA GLU A 304 -5.50 28.80 -9.39
C GLU A 304 -4.18 28.61 -10.15
N TYR A 305 -3.95 27.36 -10.56
CA TYR A 305 -3.07 27.02 -11.67
C TYR A 305 -3.52 27.84 -12.89
N SER A 306 -2.95 29.02 -13.03
CA SER A 306 -3.08 29.89 -14.18
C SER A 306 -1.67 30.24 -14.62
N ASP A 307 -1.34 29.91 -15.86
CA ASP A 307 -0.17 30.44 -16.57
C ASP A 307 -0.27 31.98 -16.57
N GLY A 308 0.27 32.63 -15.54
CA GLY A 308 0.14 34.07 -15.35
C GLY A 308 0.98 34.58 -14.20
N ILE A 309 1.99 35.40 -14.52
CA ILE A 309 2.91 36.05 -13.59
C ILE A 309 2.13 36.79 -12.48
N LEU A 310 2.38 36.41 -11.22
CA LEU A 310 1.86 37.07 -10.02
C LEU A 310 2.58 38.41 -9.80
N LEU A 311 1.85 39.52 -9.88
CA LEU A 311 2.29 40.83 -9.39
C LEU A 311 1.62 41.11 -8.06
N GLN A 312 2.43 41.21 -7.00
CA GLN A 312 1.98 41.52 -5.65
C GLN A 312 1.74 43.03 -5.53
N LEU A 313 0.48 43.45 -5.39
CA LEU A 313 0.13 44.83 -5.10
C LEU A 313 -0.17 44.97 -3.60
N SER A 314 0.68 45.72 -2.91
CA SER A 314 0.44 46.15 -1.53
C SER A 314 -0.34 47.47 -1.57
N LEU A 315 -1.58 47.48 -1.10
CA LEU A 315 -2.33 48.71 -0.86
C LEU A 315 -2.34 49.01 0.65
N PRO A 316 -2.22 50.29 1.07
CA PRO A 316 -2.10 50.61 2.48
C PRO A 316 -3.45 50.40 3.19
N ASN A 317 -3.40 49.71 4.34
CA ASN A 317 -4.45 49.59 5.35
C ASN A 317 -5.67 48.68 5.14
N LYS A 318 -5.71 47.80 4.14
CA LYS A 318 -6.63 46.65 4.12
C LYS A 318 -5.88 45.44 3.56
N GLY A 319 -6.10 44.27 4.15
CA GLY A 319 -5.27 43.06 3.99
C GLY A 319 -4.99 42.59 2.55
N LEU A 320 -4.15 41.57 2.44
CA LEU A 320 -3.62 41.06 1.16
C LEU A 320 -4.75 40.53 0.25
N TYR A 321 -5.01 41.20 -0.87
CA TYR A 321 -5.95 40.72 -1.90
C TYR A 321 -5.18 40.27 -3.14
N TRP A 322 -5.58 39.12 -3.68
CA TRP A 322 -5.13 38.64 -4.99
C TRP A 322 -6.16 39.04 -6.05
N ALA A 323 -5.71 39.63 -7.15
CA ALA A 323 -6.56 39.99 -8.28
C ALA A 323 -6.07 39.28 -9.54
N SER A 324 -6.98 38.61 -10.25
CA SER A 324 -6.70 38.00 -11.55
C SER A 324 -6.95 39.03 -12.66
N LYS A 325 -6.03 39.14 -13.63
CA LYS A 325 -6.25 39.91 -14.87
C LYS A 325 -7.02 39.06 -15.86
N GLY A 326 -8.29 39.38 -16.08
CA GLY A 326 -9.05 38.87 -17.23
C GLY A 326 -8.43 39.34 -18.56
N LYS A 327 -8.58 38.53 -19.63
CA LYS A 327 -8.07 38.81 -20.99
C LYS A 327 -8.72 40.03 -21.69
N GLN A 328 -9.62 40.72 -21.03
CA GLN A 328 -10.09 42.06 -21.39
C GLN A 328 -10.09 42.86 -20.09
N GLY A 329 -9.51 44.06 -20.11
CA GLY A 329 -9.08 44.83 -18.94
C GLY A 329 -10.17 45.34 -17.99
N HIS A 330 -11.09 44.49 -17.56
CA HIS A 330 -12.02 44.74 -16.48
C HIS A 330 -11.53 44.02 -15.22
N VAL A 331 -11.24 44.81 -14.18
CA VAL A 331 -10.98 44.29 -12.84
C VAL A 331 -12.32 43.80 -12.28
N GLN A 332 -12.48 42.49 -12.17
CA GLN A 332 -13.64 41.88 -11.50
C GLN A 332 -13.39 41.96 -9.99
N LEU A 333 -14.16 42.80 -9.29
CA LEU A 333 -14.25 42.74 -7.83
C LEU A 333 -14.84 41.38 -7.43
N PRO A 334 -14.42 40.79 -6.29
CA PRO A 334 -14.95 39.51 -5.85
C PRO A 334 -16.45 39.68 -5.62
N ILE A 335 -17.22 39.08 -6.51
CA ILE A 335 -18.66 38.96 -6.39
C ILE A 335 -18.89 38.26 -5.05
N MET A 336 -19.46 39.02 -4.12
CA MET A 336 -20.13 38.58 -2.90
C MET A 336 -20.74 37.19 -3.13
N GLU A 337 -20.37 36.21 -2.28
CA GLU A 337 -20.78 34.80 -2.36
C GLU A 337 -22.22 34.65 -2.89
N ILE A 338 -22.37 34.43 -4.19
CA ILE A 338 -23.65 34.05 -4.77
C ILE A 338 -23.92 32.66 -4.23
N TRP A 339 -24.90 32.57 -3.34
CA TRP A 339 -25.40 31.32 -2.78
C TRP A 339 -25.70 30.33 -3.91
N ASP A 340 -24.95 29.24 -3.97
CA ASP A 340 -25.04 28.26 -5.06
C ASP A 340 -26.02 27.14 -4.67
N TRP A 341 -27.31 27.40 -4.93
CA TRP A 341 -28.41 26.50 -4.58
C TRP A 341 -28.27 25.10 -5.21
N GLU A 342 -27.62 24.98 -6.38
CA GLU A 342 -27.40 23.68 -7.02
C GLU A 342 -26.40 22.82 -6.23
N LYS A 343 -25.33 23.44 -5.72
CA LYS A 343 -24.34 22.74 -4.90
C LYS A 343 -24.94 22.30 -3.58
N GLU A 344 -25.70 23.17 -2.92
CA GLU A 344 -26.34 22.83 -1.65
C GLU A 344 -27.41 21.75 -1.82
N SER A 345 -28.24 21.84 -2.85
CA SER A 345 -29.26 20.83 -3.15
C SER A 345 -28.65 19.43 -3.29
N LYS A 346 -27.52 19.31 -4.00
CA LYS A 346 -26.79 18.03 -4.12
C LYS A 346 -26.21 17.53 -2.79
N VAL A 347 -25.74 18.44 -1.93
CA VAL A 347 -25.26 18.07 -0.60
C VAL A 347 -26.40 17.52 0.25
N TRP A 348 -27.57 18.16 0.19
CA TRP A 348 -28.80 17.68 0.85
C TRP A 348 -29.26 16.32 0.32
N GLU A 349 -29.28 16.13 -1.00
CA GLU A 349 -29.63 14.87 -1.64
C GLU A 349 -28.74 13.72 -1.14
N VAL A 350 -27.42 13.94 -1.05
CA VAL A 350 -26.48 12.94 -0.51
C VAL A 350 -26.78 12.60 0.96
N MET A 351 -27.17 13.59 1.76
CA MET A 351 -27.52 13.38 3.17
C MET A 351 -28.81 12.57 3.30
N GLU A 352 -29.84 12.94 2.55
CA GLU A 352 -31.12 12.22 2.50
C GLU A 352 -30.94 10.77 2.01
N GLU A 353 -30.15 10.56 0.96
CA GLU A 353 -29.80 9.21 0.48
C GLU A 353 -29.11 8.37 1.56
N MET A 354 -28.33 9.00 2.42
CA MET A 354 -27.62 8.31 3.49
C MET A 354 -28.56 7.95 4.64
N GLU A 355 -29.52 8.82 4.99
CA GLU A 355 -30.59 8.51 5.94
C GLU A 355 -31.49 7.38 5.43
N ASN A 356 -31.94 7.47 4.18
CA ASN A 356 -32.73 6.42 3.54
C ASN A 356 -32.01 5.08 3.49
N TRP A 357 -30.69 5.08 3.23
CA TRP A 357 -29.86 3.88 3.31
C TRP A 357 -29.79 3.31 4.73
N ALA A 358 -29.67 4.16 5.76
CA ALA A 358 -29.64 3.73 7.16
C ALA A 358 -30.97 3.11 7.60
N CYS A 359 -32.11 3.68 7.19
CA CYS A 359 -33.44 3.11 7.45
C CYS A 359 -33.60 1.72 6.82
N ARG A 360 -33.20 1.54 5.55
CA ARG A 360 -33.24 0.20 4.91
C ARG A 360 -32.38 -0.83 5.64
N LEU A 361 -31.22 -0.42 6.16
CA LEU A 361 -30.36 -1.30 6.94
C LEU A 361 -30.99 -1.72 8.27
N SER A 362 -31.69 -0.82 8.96
CA SER A 362 -32.38 -1.15 10.21
C SER A 362 -33.56 -2.10 9.97
N GLU A 363 -34.34 -1.87 8.92
CA GLU A 363 -35.42 -2.76 8.48
C GLU A 363 -34.90 -4.18 8.17
N LEU A 364 -33.79 -4.29 7.43
CA LEU A 364 -33.17 -5.58 7.13
C LEU A 364 -32.70 -6.33 8.39
N LYS A 365 -32.13 -5.61 9.37
CA LYS A 365 -31.73 -6.20 10.66
C LYS A 365 -32.96 -6.71 11.43
N ASN A 366 -34.03 -5.93 11.48
CA ASN A 366 -35.27 -6.31 12.16
C ASN A 366 -35.94 -7.52 11.50
N ASN A 367 -35.97 -7.56 10.16
CA ASN A 367 -36.52 -8.69 9.42
C ASN A 367 -35.71 -9.97 9.63
N ASN A 368 -34.37 -9.89 9.56
CA ASN A 368 -33.50 -11.04 9.84
C ASN A 368 -33.65 -11.55 11.27
N PHE A 369 -33.79 -10.64 12.25
CA PHE A 369 -34.04 -11.02 13.64
C PHE A 369 -35.38 -11.77 13.79
N ARG A 370 -36.45 -11.27 13.15
CA ARG A 370 -37.76 -11.91 13.16
C ARG A 370 -37.76 -13.30 12.51
N LEU A 371 -37.01 -13.48 11.43
CA LEU A 371 -36.83 -14.78 10.78
C LEU A 371 -36.05 -15.76 11.66
N LYS A 372 -35.03 -15.28 12.37
CA LYS A 372 -34.26 -16.11 13.31
C LYS A 372 -35.12 -16.59 14.48
N LEU A 373 -35.95 -15.72 15.07
CA LEU A 373 -36.90 -16.09 16.12
C LEU A 373 -37.90 -17.16 15.66
N LYS A 374 -38.48 -16.99 14.46
CA LYS A 374 -39.38 -18.01 13.89
C LYS A 374 -38.67 -19.36 13.66
N GLY A 375 -37.42 -19.33 13.20
CA GLY A 375 -36.63 -20.54 12.99
C GLY A 375 -36.23 -21.26 14.29
N ASP A 376 -36.02 -20.52 15.37
CA ASP A 376 -35.70 -21.08 16.69
C ASP A 376 -36.96 -21.60 17.40
N GLU A 377 -38.12 -20.96 17.23
CA GLU A 377 -39.42 -21.48 17.69
C GLU A 377 -39.77 -22.82 17.00
N SER A 378 -39.58 -22.92 15.68
CA SER A 378 -39.79 -24.17 14.94
C SER A 378 -38.83 -25.30 15.31
N ARG A 379 -37.66 -25.01 15.89
CA ARG A 379 -36.72 -26.03 16.38
C ARG A 379 -36.98 -26.46 17.82
N ARG A 380 -37.76 -25.69 18.59
CA ARG A 380 -38.17 -26.05 19.96
C ARG A 380 -39.48 -26.83 20.01
N SER A 381 -40.23 -26.85 18.91
CA SER A 381 -41.48 -27.60 18.76
C SER A 381 -41.32 -28.97 18.05
N LEU A 382 -40.08 -29.35 17.72
CA LEU A 382 -39.64 -30.68 17.29
C LEU A 382 -38.77 -31.27 18.40
#